data_AF-A0A430J8U7-F1
#
_entry.id   AF-A0A430J8U7-F1
#
_cell.length_a   1.000
_cell.length_b   1.000
_cell.length_c   1.000
_cell.angle_alpha   90.00
_cell.angle_beta   90.00
_cell.angle_gamma   90.00
#
_symmetry.space_group_name_H-M   'P 1'
#
loop_
_entity.id
_entity.type
_entity.pdbx_description
1 polymer ?
#
loop_
_entity_poly.entity_id
_entity_poly.type
_entity_poly.pdbx_seq_one_letter_code
_entity_poly.pdbx_strand_id
1 'polypeptide(L)'
;MKLYERSIGFQLVMCGLMALCALGQLISNVAQHSPIGLIIFFVIIFAVFLVCGAVLTQDLTRKDPHILSGEVIFVEEYRIHIRQENGKLKKIRVKKVEYPNFHLGQQVNLHWTRSWSMLLAITAKEEP
;
A
#
# COMPACT_ATOMS: atom_id res chain seq x y z
N MET A 1 11.15 6.79 4.77
CA MET A 1 9.82 7.00 4.16
C MET A 1 9.77 7.12 2.64
N LYS A 2 10.87 7.47 1.92
CA LYS A 2 10.86 7.68 0.45
C LYS A 2 10.37 6.52 -0.43
N LEU A 3 10.48 5.26 0.04
CA LEU A 3 10.02 4.09 -0.72
C LEU A 3 8.49 3.98 -0.80
N TYR A 4 7.77 4.39 0.25
CA TYR A 4 6.31 4.36 0.32
C TYR A 4 5.66 5.40 -0.58
N GLU A 5 6.09 6.66 -0.46
CA GLU A 5 5.60 7.76 -1.28
C GLU A 5 5.82 7.46 -2.76
N ARG A 6 6.92 6.79 -3.11
CA ARG A 6 7.20 6.37 -4.47
C ARG A 6 6.28 5.24 -4.96
N SER A 7 5.98 4.24 -4.14
CA SER A 7 5.10 3.12 -4.52
C SER A 7 3.64 3.54 -4.62
N ILE A 8 3.11 4.28 -3.63
CA ILE A 8 1.74 4.78 -3.68
C ILE A 8 1.59 5.89 -4.72
N GLY A 9 2.59 6.78 -4.85
CA GLY A 9 2.60 7.77 -5.92
C GLY A 9 2.52 7.13 -7.29
N PHE A 10 3.27 6.05 -7.54
CA PHE A 10 3.16 5.28 -8.78
C PHE A 10 1.77 4.65 -8.97
N GLN A 11 1.20 4.04 -7.92
CA GLN A 11 -0.16 3.49 -7.98
C GLN A 11 -1.23 4.56 -8.26
N LEU A 12 -1.08 5.76 -7.69
CA LEU A 12 -1.97 6.90 -7.95
C LEU A 12 -1.87 7.36 -9.40
N VAL A 13 -0.66 7.46 -9.95
CA VAL A 13 -0.44 7.80 -11.38
C VAL A 13 -1.09 6.76 -12.29
N MET A 14 -0.88 5.48 -12.02
CA MET A 14 -1.51 4.40 -12.80
C MET A 14 -3.03 4.43 -12.70
N CYS A 15 -3.57 4.68 -11.50
CA CYS A 15 -5.01 4.85 -11.29
C CYS A 15 -5.58 6.02 -12.11
N GLY A 16 -4.88 7.17 -12.11
CA GLY A 16 -5.23 8.34 -12.90
C GLY A 16 -5.22 8.07 -14.41
N LEU A 17 -4.18 7.39 -14.92
CA LEU A 17 -4.11 6.99 -16.34
C LEU A 17 -5.27 6.07 -16.73
N MET A 18 -5.60 5.08 -15.89
CA MET A 18 -6.73 4.17 -16.14
C MET A 18 -8.08 4.90 -16.10
N ALA A 19 -8.25 5.87 -15.20
CA ALA A 19 -9.45 6.71 -15.16
C ALA A 19 -9.59 7.56 -16.44
N LEU A 20 -8.51 8.13 -16.95
CA LEU A 20 -8.50 8.87 -18.21
C LEU A 20 -8.83 7.97 -19.41
N CYS A 21 -8.28 6.76 -19.46
CA CYS A 21 -8.63 5.78 -20.49
C CYS A 21 -10.11 5.38 -20.42
N ALA A 22 -10.65 5.14 -19.22
CA ALA A 22 -12.07 4.83 -19.04
C ALA A 22 -12.97 6.00 -19.47
N LEU A 23 -12.57 7.24 -19.17
CA LEU A 23 -13.27 8.44 -19.62
C LEU A 23 -13.24 8.57 -21.15
N GLY A 24 -12.10 8.32 -21.79
CA GLY A 24 -11.97 8.33 -23.25
C GLY A 24 -12.86 7.28 -23.92
N GLN A 25 -12.91 6.07 -23.36
CA GLN A 25 -13.81 5.00 -23.82
C GLN A 25 -15.28 5.38 -23.64
N LEU A 26 -15.63 6.03 -22.52
CA LEU A 26 -16.98 6.51 -22.29
C LEU A 26 -17.41 7.55 -23.33
N ILE A 27 -16.55 8.53 -23.61
CA ILE A 27 -16.81 9.58 -24.63
C ILE A 27 -16.96 8.94 -26.02
N SER A 28 -16.05 8.02 -26.39
CA SER A 28 -16.12 7.32 -27.68
C SER A 28 -17.40 6.52 -27.84
N ASN A 29 -17.80 5.76 -26.81
CA ASN A 29 -19.01 4.93 -26.84
C ASN A 29 -20.29 5.77 -26.94
N VAL A 30 -20.34 6.92 -26.25
CA VAL A 30 -21.46 7.87 -26.35
C VAL A 30 -21.53 8.49 -27.76
N ALA A 31 -20.39 8.92 -28.30
CA ALA A 31 -20.31 9.54 -29.62
C ALA A 31 -20.70 8.57 -30.75
N GLN A 32 -20.34 7.30 -30.64
CA GLN A 32 -20.65 6.26 -31.64
C GLN A 32 -22.01 5.60 -31.44
N HIS A 33 -22.83 6.07 -30.49
CA HIS A 33 -24.13 5.46 -30.14
C HIS A 33 -24.01 3.95 -29.87
N SER A 34 -22.95 3.57 -29.17
CA SER A 34 -22.68 2.19 -28.78
C SER A 34 -23.78 1.66 -27.86
N PRO A 35 -23.90 0.33 -27.71
CA PRO A 35 -24.86 -0.29 -26.81
C PRO A 35 -24.81 0.33 -25.41
N ILE A 36 -25.99 0.65 -24.86
CA ILE A 36 -26.15 1.28 -23.54
C ILE A 36 -25.40 0.49 -22.46
N GLY A 37 -25.34 -0.85 -22.57
CA GLY A 37 -24.60 -1.70 -21.64
C GLY A 37 -23.11 -1.38 -21.55
N LEU A 38 -22.45 -1.02 -22.65
CA LEU A 38 -21.04 -0.62 -22.64
C LEU A 38 -20.84 0.74 -21.97
N ILE A 39 -21.76 1.68 -22.19
CA ILE A 39 -21.74 2.99 -21.54
C ILE A 39 -21.84 2.81 -20.02
N ILE A 40 -22.82 2.03 -19.55
CA ILE A 40 -23.00 1.75 -18.12
C ILE A 40 -21.77 1.06 -17.52
N PHE A 41 -21.20 0.08 -18.22
CA PHE A 41 -20.00 -0.63 -17.78
C PHE A 41 -18.81 0.33 -17.58
N PHE A 42 -18.53 1.22 -18.54
CA PHE A 42 -17.43 2.18 -18.42
C PHE A 42 -17.71 3.26 -17.37
N VAL A 43 -18.97 3.66 -17.12
CA VAL A 43 -19.32 4.54 -16.00
C VAL A 43 -18.97 3.89 -14.66
N ILE A 44 -19.31 2.61 -14.46
CA ILE A 44 -19.00 1.87 -13.23
C ILE A 44 -17.48 1.79 -13.04
N ILE A 45 -16.74 1.41 -14.08
CA ILE A 45 -15.28 1.32 -14.03
C ILE A 45 -14.65 2.67 -13.67
N PHE A 46 -15.12 3.75 -14.30
CA PHE A 46 -14.63 5.10 -14.02
C PHE A 46 -14.89 5.50 -12.56
N ALA A 47 -16.10 5.23 -12.04
CA ALA A 47 -16.43 5.49 -10.64
C ALA A 47 -15.54 4.71 -9.67
N VAL A 48 -15.25 3.44 -9.95
CA VAL A 48 -14.33 2.62 -9.14
C VAL A 48 -12.93 3.24 -9.10
N PHE A 49 -12.38 3.66 -10.25
CA PHE A 49 -11.06 4.30 -10.27
C PHE A 49 -11.04 5.64 -9.53
N LEU A 50 -12.12 6.43 -9.57
CA LEU A 50 -12.22 7.66 -8.79
C LEU A 50 -12.21 7.37 -7.28
N VAL A 51 -12.97 6.38 -6.82
CA VAL A 51 -12.97 5.97 -5.40
C VAL A 51 -11.59 5.47 -4.98
N CYS A 52 -10.94 4.62 -5.78
CA CYS A 52 -9.58 4.15 -5.50
C CYS A 52 -8.58 5.32 -5.45
N GLY A 53 -8.65 6.26 -6.39
CA GLY A 53 -7.81 7.46 -6.41
C GLY A 53 -8.00 8.33 -5.16
N ALA A 54 -9.24 8.51 -4.71
CA ALA A 54 -9.54 9.25 -3.48
C ALA A 54 -8.92 8.57 -2.24
N VAL A 55 -9.05 7.26 -2.11
CA VAL A 55 -8.46 6.49 -0.99
C VAL A 55 -6.94 6.58 -1.01
N LEU A 56 -6.29 6.39 -2.17
CA LEU A 56 -4.84 6.51 -2.28
C LEU A 56 -4.34 7.92 -1.96
N THR A 57 -5.09 8.95 -2.38
CA THR A 57 -4.77 10.35 -2.07
C THR A 57 -4.90 10.61 -0.57
N GLN A 58 -5.93 10.05 0.09
CA GLN A 58 -6.12 10.13 1.53
C GLN A 58 -4.97 9.45 2.28
N ASP A 59 -4.49 8.30 1.80
CA ASP A 59 -3.35 7.58 2.38
C ASP A 59 -2.00 8.29 2.15
N LEU A 60 -1.88 9.14 1.12
CA LEU A 60 -0.73 10.02 0.92
C LEU A 60 -0.77 11.28 1.80
N THR A 61 -1.96 11.86 1.99
CA THR A 61 -2.13 13.08 2.79
C THR A 61 -2.05 12.79 4.28
N ARG A 62 -2.60 11.66 4.74
CA ARG A 62 -2.43 11.18 6.11
C ARG A 62 -1.06 10.51 6.25
N LYS A 63 -0.02 11.33 6.43
CA LYS A 63 1.36 10.90 6.66
C LYS A 63 1.60 10.17 8.00
N ASP A 64 0.55 9.84 8.75
CA ASP A 64 0.63 9.14 10.03
C ASP A 64 0.46 7.62 9.82
N PRO A 65 1.55 6.85 9.74
CA PRO A 65 1.47 5.39 9.67
C PRO A 65 0.92 4.84 10.99
N HIS A 66 0.20 3.73 10.91
CA HIS A 66 -0.13 2.98 12.10
C HIS A 66 1.11 2.23 12.59
N ILE A 67 1.61 2.61 13.77
CA ILE A 67 2.82 2.03 14.35
C ILE A 67 2.43 0.86 15.25
N LEU A 68 3.02 -0.30 14.99
CA LEU A 68 2.88 -1.50 15.81
C LEU A 68 4.26 -1.94 16.30
N SER A 69 4.45 -1.97 17.61
CA SER A 69 5.68 -2.46 18.23
C SER A 69 5.72 -3.99 18.21
N GLY A 70 6.91 -4.56 18.12
CA GLY A 70 7.13 -5.98 18.31
C GLY A 70 8.61 -6.34 18.44
N GLU A 71 8.85 -7.60 18.76
CA GLU A 71 10.19 -8.14 18.96
C GLU A 71 10.53 -9.14 17.86
N VAL A 72 11.74 -9.04 17.31
CA VAL A 72 12.25 -10.00 16.32
C VAL A 72 12.61 -11.30 17.03
N ILE A 73 11.84 -12.36 16.81
CA ILE A 73 12.05 -13.65 17.48
C ILE A 73 12.71 -14.71 16.60
N PHE A 74 12.70 -14.51 15.28
CA PHE A 74 13.31 -15.43 14.34
C PHE A 74 13.80 -14.68 13.10
N VAL A 75 14.98 -15.05 12.63
CA VAL A 75 15.60 -14.50 11.42
C VAL A 75 16.05 -15.69 10.57
N GLU A 76 15.43 -15.85 9.42
CA GLU A 76 15.73 -16.87 8.41
C GLU A 76 16.05 -16.14 7.11
N GLU A 77 16.82 -16.72 6.18
CA GLU A 77 17.29 -16.02 4.98
C GLU A 77 16.25 -15.09 4.32
N TYR A 78 16.40 -13.78 4.50
CA TYR A 78 15.52 -12.71 4.02
C TYR A 78 14.08 -12.70 4.57
N ARG A 79 13.81 -13.42 5.65
CA ARG A 79 12.54 -13.49 6.37
C ARG A 79 12.74 -13.25 7.85
N ILE A 80 11.99 -12.33 8.42
CA ILE A 80 11.97 -12.07 9.85
C ILE A 80 10.60 -12.39 10.43
N HIS A 81 10.58 -12.99 11.60
CA HIS A 81 9.36 -13.22 12.36
C HIS A 81 9.34 -12.28 13.55
N ILE A 82 8.27 -11.51 13.65
CA ILE A 82 8.10 -10.50 14.68
C ILE A 82 6.92 -10.90 15.55
N ARG A 83 7.16 -11.00 16.85
CA ARG A 83 6.12 -11.18 17.86
C ARG A 83 5.59 -9.80 18.25
N GLN A 84 4.31 -9.57 17.99
CA GLN A 84 3.61 -8.35 18.40
C GLN A 84 3.29 -8.39 19.90
N GLU A 85 2.98 -7.23 20.49
CA GLU A 85 2.57 -7.11 21.89
C GLU A 85 1.35 -7.96 22.26
N ASN A 86 0.45 -8.20 21.29
CA ASN A 86 -0.72 -9.08 21.44
C ASN A 86 -0.39 -10.59 21.34
N GLY A 87 0.89 -10.95 21.24
CA GLY A 87 1.37 -12.34 21.10
C GLY A 87 1.28 -12.91 19.67
N LYS A 88 0.69 -12.20 18.69
CA LYS A 88 0.61 -12.67 17.31
C LYS A 88 1.97 -12.61 16.62
N LEU A 89 2.21 -13.59 15.76
CA LEU A 89 3.42 -13.71 14.96
C LEU A 89 3.19 -13.19 13.55
N LYS A 90 4.00 -12.23 13.10
CA LYS A 90 4.03 -11.79 11.71
C LYS A 90 5.33 -12.19 11.04
N LYS A 91 5.19 -12.81 9.87
CA LYS A 91 6.30 -13.16 8.98
C LYS A 91 6.45 -12.08 7.93
N ILE A 92 7.64 -11.53 7.77
CA ILE A 92 7.91 -10.42 6.85
C ILE A 92 9.13 -10.76 6.02
N ARG A 93 9.03 -10.57 4.71
CA ARG A 93 10.17 -10.69 3.80
C ARG A 93 10.90 -9.35 3.73
N VAL A 94 12.19 -9.36 4.01
CA VAL A 94 13.07 -8.19 3.95
C VAL A 94 14.01 -8.30 2.76
N LYS A 95 14.50 -7.16 2.28
CA LYS A 95 15.49 -7.13 1.20
C LYS A 95 16.85 -7.59 1.72
N LYS A 96 17.66 -8.19 0.84
CA LYS A 96 19.03 -8.62 1.15
C LYS A 96 19.90 -7.51 1.76
N VAL A 97 19.68 -6.25 1.35
CA VAL A 97 20.42 -5.09 1.84
C VAL A 97 19.99 -4.67 3.25
N GLU A 98 18.73 -4.89 3.62
CA GLU A 98 18.17 -4.50 4.93
C GLU A 98 18.29 -5.63 5.96
N TYR A 99 18.40 -6.88 5.50
CA TYR A 99 18.52 -8.08 6.32
C TYR A 99 19.58 -8.00 7.45
N PRO A 100 20.81 -7.48 7.21
CA PRO A 100 21.83 -7.39 8.26
C PRO A 100 21.48 -6.44 9.41
N ASN A 101 20.47 -5.59 9.25
CA ASN A 101 20.09 -4.61 10.26
C ASN A 101 19.14 -5.19 11.34
N PHE A 102 18.71 -6.46 11.19
CA PHE A 102 17.75 -7.11 12.08
C PHE A 102 18.42 -8.22 12.89
N HIS A 103 18.26 -8.16 14.21
CA HIS A 103 18.83 -9.11 15.16
C HIS A 103 17.75 -9.75 16.03
N LEU A 104 18.01 -10.96 16.54
CA LEU A 104 17.14 -11.62 17.50
C LEU A 104 17.02 -10.79 18.80
N GLY A 105 15.81 -10.69 19.35
CA GLY A 105 15.50 -9.91 20.54
C GLY A 105 15.35 -8.40 20.28
N GLN A 106 15.58 -7.94 19.06
CA GLN A 106 15.50 -6.52 18.74
C GLN A 106 14.04 -6.04 18.77
N GLN A 107 13.80 -4.96 19.50
CA GLN A 107 12.53 -4.24 19.47
C GLN A 107 12.45 -3.41 18.18
N VAL A 108 11.36 -3.58 17.45
CA VAL A 108 11.12 -2.91 16.16
C VAL A 108 9.72 -2.32 16.10
N ASN A 109 9.63 -1.16 15.46
CA ASN A 109 8.38 -0.49 15.13
C ASN A 109 8.03 -0.81 13.68
N LEU A 110 6.88 -1.46 13.50
CA LEU A 110 6.29 -1.76 12.22
C LEU A 110 5.35 -0.62 11.83
N HIS A 111 5.66 0.05 10.74
CA HIS A 111 4.83 1.11 10.20
C HIS A 111 3.89 0.47 9.18
N TRP A 112 2.57 0.64 9.35
CA TRP A 112 1.54 0.09 8.46
C TRP A 112 0.68 1.21 7.86
N THR A 113 0.16 0.99 6.65
CA THR A 113 -0.90 1.86 6.12
C THR A 113 -2.18 1.66 6.90
N ARG A 114 -2.90 2.76 7.16
CA ARG A 114 -4.14 2.73 7.93
C ARG A 114 -5.29 2.05 7.16
N SER A 115 -5.38 2.29 5.86
CA SER A 115 -6.52 1.84 5.05
C SER A 115 -6.32 0.46 4.42
N TRP A 116 -5.08 0.08 4.07
CA TRP A 116 -4.79 -1.16 3.33
C TRP A 116 -4.01 -2.22 4.12
N SER A 117 -3.64 -1.94 5.38
CA SER A 117 -2.82 -2.86 6.19
C SER A 117 -1.57 -3.34 5.45
N MET A 118 -0.92 -2.46 4.70
CA MET A 118 0.32 -2.75 3.98
C MET A 118 1.51 -2.32 4.83
N LEU A 119 2.54 -3.17 4.93
CA LEU A 119 3.75 -2.84 5.68
C LEU A 119 4.56 -1.80 4.93
N LEU A 120 4.91 -0.71 5.62
CA LEU A 120 5.61 0.45 5.08
C LEU A 120 7.10 0.39 5.31
N ALA A 121 7.46 0.17 6.57
CA ALA A 121 8.83 0.21 7.03
C ALA A 121 8.93 -0.53 8.35
N ILE A 122 10.14 -0.96 8.65
CA ILE A 122 10.50 -1.54 9.95
C ILE A 122 11.66 -0.69 10.44
N THR A 123 11.46 -0.02 11.58
CA THR A 123 12.51 0.78 12.21
C THR A 123 12.87 0.13 13.54
N ALA A 124 14.14 0.18 13.92
CA ALA A 124 14.52 -0.16 15.29
C ALA A 124 13.77 0.76 16.26
N LYS A 125 13.32 0.23 17.38
CA LYS A 125 12.80 1.05 18.48
C LYS A 125 14.02 1.66 19.17
N GLU A 126 14.17 2.98 19.10
CA GLU A 126 15.19 3.67 19.91
C GLU A 126 14.85 3.41 21.39
N GLU A 127 15.80 2.86 22.14
CA GLU A 127 15.68 2.77 23.59
C GLU A 127 15.68 4.21 24.15
N PRO A 128 14.78 4.53 25.10
CA PRO A 128 14.71 5.85 25.73
C PRO A 128 15.96 6.17 26.56
#